data_AF-A0A1Y0GXI2-F1
#
_entry.id   AF-A0A1Y0GXI2-F1
#
_cell.length_a   1.000
_cell.length_b   1.000
_cell.length_c   1.000
_cell.angle_alpha   90.00
_cell.angle_beta   90.00
_cell.angle_gamma   90.00
#
_symmetry.space_group_name_H-M   'P 1'
#
loop_
_entity.id
_entity.type
_entity.pdbx_description
1 polymer ?
#
loop_
_entity_poly.entity_id
_entity_poly.type
_entity_poly.pdbx_seq_one_letter_code
_entity_poly.pdbx_strand_id
1 'polypeptide(L)'
;MSGKARTKDELDEVIRWYTGHTQDSLDAELAKETIIEDFVAGAPALNPNRLLITGVVCGVRVEDVEEELMRELRYLDKLVDELAKGRVMGKILRS
;
A
#
# COMPACT_ATOMS: atom_id res chain seq x y z
N MET A 1 -15.70 11.01 16.18
CA MET A 1 -15.00 11.57 15.01
C MET A 1 -15.48 10.81 13.79
N SER A 2 -16.21 11.47 12.91
CA SER A 2 -16.81 10.84 11.73
C SER A 2 -15.73 10.56 10.68
N GLY A 3 -15.16 9.36 10.70
CA GLY A 3 -14.36 8.88 9.58
C GLY A 3 -15.27 8.77 8.36
N LYS A 4 -14.97 9.46 7.26
CA LYS A 4 -15.60 9.16 5.98
C LYS A 4 -15.29 7.69 5.67
N ALA A 5 -16.31 6.91 5.34
CA ALA A 5 -16.09 5.58 4.78
C ALA A 5 -15.23 5.77 3.53
N ARG A 6 -14.04 5.16 3.53
CA ARG A 6 -13.13 5.21 2.40
C ARG A 6 -13.65 4.35 1.27
N THR A 7 -13.42 4.77 0.03
CA THR A 7 -13.95 4.09 -1.15
C THR A 7 -12.99 3.01 -1.63
N LYS A 8 -13.52 2.07 -2.42
CA LYS A 8 -12.69 1.13 -3.18
C LYS A 8 -11.69 1.89 -4.07
N ASP A 9 -12.14 2.94 -4.75
CA ASP A 9 -11.30 3.73 -5.64
C ASP A 9 -10.09 4.36 -4.93
N GLU A 10 -10.26 4.84 -3.69
CA GLU A 10 -9.16 5.37 -2.87
C GLU A 10 -8.17 4.26 -2.48
N LEU A 11 -8.66 3.06 -2.17
CA LEU A 11 -7.81 1.91 -1.86
C LEU A 11 -7.04 1.45 -3.10
N ASP A 12 -7.72 1.32 -4.25
CA ASP A 12 -7.11 0.95 -5.51
C ASP A 12 -6.06 2.00 -5.92
N GLU A 13 -6.31 3.29 -5.69
CA GLU A 13 -5.31 4.35 -5.94
C GLU A 13 -4.04 4.16 -5.11
N VAL A 14 -4.16 3.83 -3.82
CA VAL A 14 -3.02 3.51 -2.95
C VAL A 14 -2.25 2.30 -3.48
N ILE A 15 -2.95 1.22 -3.83
CA ILE A 15 -2.32 -0.02 -4.31
C ILE A 15 -1.61 0.23 -5.65
N ARG A 16 -2.25 0.91 -6.60
CA ARG A 16 -1.66 1.26 -7.90
C ARG A 16 -0.46 2.18 -7.74
N TRP A 17 -0.55 3.19 -6.86
CA TRP A 17 0.59 4.06 -6.56
C TRP A 17 1.78 3.28 -6.02
N TYR A 18 1.54 2.27 -5.19
CA TYR A 18 2.60 1.47 -4.57
C TYR A 18 3.24 0.46 -5.54
N THR A 19 2.42 -0.23 -6.34
CA THR A 19 2.83 -1.36 -7.21
C THR A 19 3.14 -0.99 -8.66
N GLY A 20 2.67 0.16 -9.12
CA GLY A 20 2.75 0.55 -10.53
C GLY A 20 1.68 -0.09 -11.42
N HIS A 21 0.72 -0.83 -10.86
CA HIS A 21 -0.41 -1.37 -11.61
C HIS A 21 -1.30 -0.27 -12.21
N THR A 22 -1.81 -0.50 -13.42
CA THR A 22 -3.03 0.15 -13.91
C THR A 22 -4.26 -0.47 -13.26
N GLN A 23 -5.43 0.19 -13.35
CA GLN A 23 -6.68 -0.39 -12.83
C GLN A 23 -6.96 -1.77 -13.42
N ASP A 24 -6.88 -1.90 -14.74
CA ASP A 24 -7.14 -3.17 -15.43
C ASP A 24 -6.21 -4.28 -14.97
N SER A 25 -4.92 -3.98 -14.79
CA SER A 25 -3.94 -4.96 -14.31
C SER A 25 -4.17 -5.34 -12.84
N LEU A 26 -4.59 -4.38 -12.01
CA LEU A 26 -4.93 -4.65 -10.61
C LEU A 26 -6.17 -5.54 -10.52
N ASP A 27 -7.24 -5.22 -11.25
CA ASP A 27 -8.46 -6.02 -11.27
C ASP A 27 -8.18 -7.46 -11.78
N ALA A 28 -7.27 -7.61 -12.75
CA ALA A 28 -6.84 -8.92 -13.23
C ALA A 28 -6.07 -9.71 -12.16
N GLU A 29 -5.20 -9.08 -11.36
CA GLU A 29 -4.52 -9.77 -10.24
C GLU A 29 -5.49 -10.12 -9.11
N LEU A 30 -6.43 -9.24 -8.77
CA LEU A 30 -7.45 -9.50 -7.76
C LEU A 30 -8.35 -10.69 -8.13
N ALA A 31 -8.67 -10.85 -9.42
CA ALA A 31 -9.45 -11.98 -9.92
C ALA A 31 -8.73 -13.33 -9.81
N LYS A 32 -7.40 -13.35 -9.67
CA LYS A 32 -6.62 -14.58 -9.50
C LYS A 32 -6.59 -15.09 -8.05
N GLU A 33 -7.06 -14.29 -7.09
CA GLU A 33 -6.97 -14.60 -5.65
C GLU A 33 -5.55 -15.01 -5.21
N THR A 34 -4.55 -14.30 -5.74
CA THR A 34 -3.13 -14.58 -5.45
C THR A 34 -2.77 -14.27 -4.00
N ILE A 35 -1.67 -14.85 -3.51
CA ILE A 35 -1.13 -14.49 -2.21
C ILE A 35 -0.34 -13.18 -2.31
N ILE A 36 -0.26 -12.46 -1.19
CA ILE A 36 0.32 -11.12 -1.15
C ILE A 36 1.81 -11.09 -1.54
N GLU A 37 2.53 -12.18 -1.29
CA GLU A 37 3.95 -12.33 -1.65
C GLU A 37 4.12 -12.31 -3.17
N ASP A 38 3.33 -13.12 -3.88
CA ASP A 38 3.30 -13.18 -5.34
C ASP A 38 2.79 -11.86 -5.94
N PHE A 39 1.83 -11.19 -5.28
CA PHE A 39 1.33 -9.89 -5.70
C PHE A 39 2.42 -8.80 -5.66
N VAL A 40 3.21 -8.76 -4.58
CA VAL A 40 4.31 -7.79 -4.44
C VAL A 40 5.46 -8.14 -5.39
N ALA A 41 5.81 -9.42 -5.51
CA ALA A 41 6.86 -9.89 -6.42
C ALA A 41 6.50 -9.68 -7.90
N GLY A 42 5.22 -9.76 -8.24
CA GLY A 42 4.67 -9.53 -9.58
C GLY A 42 4.38 -8.06 -9.91
N ALA A 43 4.60 -7.14 -8.97
CA ALA A 43 4.31 -5.72 -9.15
C ALA A 43 5.10 -5.14 -10.35
N PRO A 44 4.44 -4.46 -11.32
CA PRO A 44 5.09 -3.95 -12.52
C PRO A 44 6.27 -3.02 -12.23
N ALA A 45 6.12 -2.14 -11.24
CA ALA A 45 7.16 -1.22 -10.80
C ALA A 45 6.83 -0.67 -9.41
N LEU A 46 7.46 -1.23 -8.37
CA LEU A 46 7.34 -0.66 -7.03
C LEU A 46 7.81 0.80 -7.01
N ASN A 47 6.97 1.68 -6.48
CA ASN A 47 7.23 3.10 -6.50
C ASN A 47 8.48 3.45 -5.67
N PRO A 48 9.44 4.22 -6.19
CA PRO A 48 10.65 4.58 -5.44
C PRO A 48 10.35 5.41 -4.18
N ASN A 49 9.27 6.20 -4.19
CA ASN A 49 8.86 7.00 -3.03
C ASN A 49 8.33 6.14 -1.87
N ARG A 50 8.11 4.83 -2.06
CA ARG A 50 7.75 3.92 -0.97
C ARG A 50 8.81 3.89 0.14
N LEU A 51 10.07 4.17 -0.19
CA LEU A 51 11.16 4.28 0.80
C LEU A 51 10.99 5.48 1.76
N LEU A 52 10.09 6.41 1.45
CA LEU A 52 9.72 7.53 2.34
C LEU A 52 8.65 7.12 3.36
N ILE A 53 8.11 5.90 3.29
CA ILE A 53 7.14 5.38 4.25
C ILE A 53 7.87 5.06 5.55
N THR A 54 7.49 5.75 6.62
CA THR A 54 8.12 5.64 7.94
C THR A 54 7.07 5.60 9.05
N GLY A 55 7.50 5.22 10.25
CA GLY A 55 6.70 5.19 11.46
C GLY A 55 6.20 3.78 11.81
N VAL A 56 5.17 3.73 12.65
CA VAL A 56 4.71 2.47 13.25
C VAL A 56 3.38 2.02 12.63
N VAL A 57 3.28 0.73 12.34
CA VAL A 57 2.03 0.00 11.98
C VAL A 57 2.13 -1.42 12.53
N CYS A 58 1.01 -2.02 12.94
CA CYS A 58 0.98 -3.38 13.50
C CYS A 58 1.99 -3.63 14.64
N GLY A 59 2.34 -2.59 15.41
CA GLY A 59 3.30 -2.67 16.52
C GLY A 59 4.78 -2.63 16.14
N VAL A 60 5.12 -2.51 14.85
CA VAL A 60 6.51 -2.46 14.36
C VAL A 60 6.83 -1.13 13.68
N ARG A 61 8.08 -0.69 13.77
CA ARG A 61 8.61 0.47 13.02
C ARG A 61 9.05 -0.01 11.63
N VAL A 62 8.44 0.51 10.58
CA VAL A 62 8.55 -0.07 9.22
C VAL A 62 9.94 0.09 8.62
N GLU A 63 10.61 1.21 8.91
CA GLU A 63 11.98 1.49 8.46
C GLU A 63 13.05 0.63 9.13
N ASP A 64 12.71 -0.03 10.25
CA ASP A 64 13.62 -0.92 10.99
C ASP A 64 13.44 -2.40 10.61
N VAL A 65 12.48 -2.72 9.72
CA VAL A 65 12.22 -4.11 9.30
C VAL A 65 13.34 -4.57 8.34
N GLU A 66 14.16 -5.51 8.78
CA GLU A 66 15.32 -6.00 8.01
C GLU A 66 14.90 -6.87 6.81
N GLU A 67 13.96 -7.79 7.02
CA GLU A 67 13.49 -8.72 6.00
C GLU A 67 12.68 -7.94 4.94
N GLU A 68 13.10 -8.08 3.68
CA GLU A 68 12.67 -7.21 2.60
C GLU A 68 11.18 -7.36 2.27
N LEU A 69 10.69 -8.60 2.18
CA LEU A 69 9.29 -8.86 1.86
C LEU A 69 8.38 -8.33 2.98
N MET A 70 8.70 -8.62 4.24
CA MET A 70 7.96 -8.12 5.40
C MET A 70 7.98 -6.60 5.48
N ARG A 71 9.06 -5.95 5.08
CA ARG A 71 9.11 -4.48 5.00
C ARG A 71 8.14 -3.95 3.96
N GLU A 72 8.11 -4.54 2.76
CA GLU A 72 7.17 -4.16 1.69
C GLU A 72 5.71 -4.39 2.12
N LEU A 73 5.41 -5.50 2.79
CA LEU A 73 4.08 -5.76 3.37
C LEU A 73 3.68 -4.69 4.39
N ARG A 74 4.61 -4.31 5.28
CA ARG A 74 4.37 -3.27 6.29
C ARG A 74 4.25 -1.88 5.71
N TYR A 75 4.88 -1.60 4.57
CA TYR A 75 4.64 -0.37 3.83
C TYR A 75 3.20 -0.29 3.33
N LEU A 76 2.69 -1.37 2.71
CA LEU A 76 1.31 -1.40 2.24
C LEU A 76 0.32 -1.28 3.40
N ASP A 77 0.52 -2.03 4.49
CA ASP A 77 -0.28 -1.91 5.72
C ASP A 77 -0.31 -0.46 6.24
N LYS A 78 0.83 0.22 6.20
CA LYS A 78 0.94 1.60 6.67
C LYS A 78 0.09 2.55 5.84
N LEU A 79 0.11 2.42 4.51
CA LEU A 79 -0.68 3.25 3.62
C LEU A 79 -2.19 3.03 3.83
N VAL A 80 -2.60 1.77 3.97
CA VAL A 80 -4.01 1.40 4.22
C VAL A 80 -4.48 1.87 5.61
N ASP A 81 -3.63 1.74 6.64
CA ASP A 81 -3.91 2.27 7.98
C ASP A 81 -4.08 3.80 7.96
N GLU A 82 -3.23 4.51 7.22
CA GLU A 82 -3.33 5.95 7.04
C GLU A 82 -4.61 6.37 6.30
N LEU A 83 -4.99 5.62 5.27
CA LEU A 83 -6.24 5.81 4.54
C LEU A 83 -7.45 5.63 5.47
N ALA A 84 -7.49 4.51 6.21
CA ALA A 84 -8.54 4.18 7.17
C ALA A 84 -8.65 5.22 8.30
N LYS A 85 -7.53 5.80 8.73
CA LYS A 85 -7.47 6.90 9.72
C LYS A 85 -7.87 8.26 9.17
N GLY A 86 -8.25 8.35 7.90
CA GLY A 86 -8.78 9.59 7.34
C GLY A 86 -7.70 10.55 6.84
N ARG A 87 -6.45 10.12 6.63
CA ARG A 87 -5.43 11.00 6.03
C ARG A 87 -5.78 11.38 4.59
N VAL A 88 -5.29 12.53 4.16
CA VAL A 88 -5.49 13.03 2.79
C VAL A 88 -4.55 12.32 1.82
N MET A 89 -5.00 12.07 0.59
CA MET A 89 -4.31 11.22 -0.38
C MET A 89 -2.87 11.67 -0.67
N GLY A 90 -2.61 12.96 -0.90
CA GLY A 90 -1.23 13.44 -1.13
C GLY A 90 -0.27 13.13 0.03
N LYS A 91 -0.76 13.16 1.28
CA LYS A 91 0.07 12.72 2.42
C LYS A 91 0.33 11.22 2.39
N ILE A 92 -0.65 10.40 2.01
CA ILE A 92 -0.53 8.93 1.90
C ILE A 92 0.46 8.58 0.79
N LEU A 93 0.30 9.15 -0.41
CA LEU A 93 1.09 8.88 -1.61
C LEU A 93 2.46 9.57 -1.63
N ARG A 94 2.85 10.20 -0.51
CA ARG A 94 4.14 10.90 -0.35
C ARG A 94 4.41 11.88 -1.51
N SER A 95 3.37 12.64 -1.90
CA SER A 95 3.35 13.57 -3.03
C SER A 95 2.77 14.95 -2.68
#